data_AF-A0A838ID03-F1
#
_entry.id   AF-A0A838ID03-F1
#
_cell.length_a   1.000
_cell.length_b   1.000
_cell.length_c   1.000
_cell.angle_alpha   90.00
_cell.angle_beta   90.00
_cell.angle_gamma   90.00
#
_symmetry.space_group_name_H-M   'P 1'
#
loop_
_entity.id
_entity.type
_entity.pdbx_description
1 polymer ?
#
loop_
_entity_poly.entity_id
_entity_poly.type
_entity_poly.pdbx_seq_one_letter_code
_entity_poly.pdbx_strand_id
1 'polypeptide(L)'
;RSFLRRHRAALPRDRTVVVNLDDVGAGRVRFTGREGPVLAPRTHRELVDVCREIAEDSGAASAAPLLNHAPSDAHAALYAGYGSITITCRDELGLAPRHHRRSDLPDYLEPESLAAAEDFCAELLSRLDRRLGRTRTR
;
A
#
# COMPACT_ATOMS: atom_id res chain seq x y z
N ARG A 1 4.69 10.46 9.76
CA ARG A 1 5.46 11.76 9.62
C ARG A 1 6.78 11.88 10.42
N SER A 2 6.82 11.61 11.73
CA SER A 2 8.03 11.83 12.58
C SER A 2 9.25 11.04 12.09
N PHE A 3 9.03 9.79 11.65
CA PHE A 3 10.03 8.91 11.06
C PHE A 3 10.76 9.57 9.88
N LEU A 4 10.03 10.02 8.85
CA LEU A 4 10.61 10.67 7.67
C LEU A 4 11.43 11.90 8.05
N ARG A 5 10.94 12.73 8.99
CA ARG A 5 11.68 13.92 9.45
C ARG A 5 13.04 13.53 10.05
N ARG A 6 13.09 12.47 10.85
CA ARG A 6 14.31 11.97 11.49
C ARG A 6 15.27 11.31 10.51
N HIS A 7 14.75 10.57 9.53
CA HIS A 7 15.56 9.69 8.68
C HIS A 7 15.77 10.18 7.24
N ARG A 8 15.19 11.33 6.85
CA ARG A 8 15.25 11.86 5.46
C ARG A 8 16.66 11.92 4.86
N ALA A 9 17.70 12.15 5.67
CA ALA A 9 19.09 12.20 5.18
C ALA A 9 19.59 10.84 4.68
N ALA A 10 19.11 9.75 5.29
CA ALA A 10 19.46 8.37 4.91
C ALA A 10 18.50 7.78 3.87
N LEU A 11 17.38 8.46 3.59
CA LEU A 11 16.30 8.01 2.70
C LEU A 11 16.14 8.98 1.53
N PRO A 12 17.03 8.94 0.52
CA PRO A 12 16.92 9.80 -0.65
C PRO A 12 15.73 9.38 -1.52
N ARG A 13 14.96 10.39 -1.95
CA ARG A 13 13.60 10.23 -2.50
C ARG A 13 13.56 9.52 -3.86
N ASP A 14 14.61 9.66 -4.64
CA ASP A 14 14.79 9.08 -5.98
C ASP A 14 15.01 7.56 -5.96
N ARG A 15 15.40 7.00 -4.81
CA ARG A 15 15.66 5.56 -4.64
C ARG A 15 15.02 4.96 -3.38
N THR A 16 14.06 5.66 -2.79
CA THR A 16 13.32 5.18 -1.62
C THR A 16 11.84 5.14 -1.95
N VAL A 17 11.25 3.96 -1.80
CA VAL A 17 9.80 3.76 -1.87
C VAL A 17 9.27 3.45 -0.47
N VAL A 18 8.17 4.08 -0.07
CA VAL A 18 7.46 3.78 1.18
C VAL A 18 6.26 2.90 0.88
N VAL A 19 6.30 1.65 1.31
CA VAL A 19 5.16 0.74 1.28
C VAL A 19 4.53 0.72 2.67
N ASN A 20 3.29 1.17 2.78
CA ASN A 20 2.53 1.18 4.02
C ASN A 20 1.52 0.02 4.01
N LEU A 21 1.46 -0.77 5.09
CA LEU A 21 0.47 -1.82 5.28
C LEU A 21 -0.50 -1.35 6.34
N ASP A 22 -1.78 -1.30 6.01
CA ASP A 22 -2.82 -0.74 6.90
C ASP A 22 -4.10 -1.55 6.77
N ASP A 23 -4.81 -1.83 7.86
CA ASP A 23 -6.06 -2.62 7.87
C ASP A 23 -6.03 -3.91 7.01
N VAL A 24 -4.98 -4.73 7.12
CA VAL A 24 -4.82 -5.97 6.31
C VAL A 24 -5.52 -7.21 6.90
N GLY A 25 -6.11 -7.06 8.09
CA GLY A 25 -6.56 -8.17 8.92
C GLY A 25 -7.82 -8.90 8.44
N ALA A 26 -8.63 -8.29 7.58
CA ALA A 26 -9.87 -8.90 7.07
C ALA A 26 -10.30 -8.28 5.74
N GLY A 27 -10.99 -9.06 4.91
CA GLY A 27 -11.46 -8.66 3.59
C GLY A 27 -10.45 -8.98 2.48
N ARG A 28 -10.56 -8.26 1.36
CA ARG A 28 -9.77 -8.53 0.15
C ARG A 28 -8.72 -7.46 -0.09
N VAL A 29 -7.53 -7.85 -0.55
CA VAL A 29 -6.41 -6.95 -0.82
C VAL A 29 -6.85 -5.82 -1.78
N ARG A 30 -6.39 -4.60 -1.50
CA ARG A 30 -6.51 -3.38 -2.29
C ARG A 30 -5.24 -2.57 -2.16
N PHE A 31 -5.04 -1.63 -3.07
CA PHE A 31 -3.93 -0.69 -3.03
C PHE A 31 -4.40 0.73 -3.37
N THR A 32 -3.82 1.74 -2.75
CA THR A 32 -4.22 3.13 -2.99
C THR A 32 -3.79 3.61 -4.38
N GLY A 33 -4.74 3.91 -5.27
CA GLY A 33 -4.48 4.64 -6.52
C GLY A 33 -4.52 6.16 -6.33
N ARG A 34 -5.28 6.61 -5.32
CA ARG A 34 -5.37 8.00 -4.85
C ARG A 34 -5.58 8.00 -3.35
N GLU A 35 -5.01 8.98 -2.66
CA GLU A 35 -5.15 9.05 -1.21
C GLU A 35 -5.15 10.48 -0.66
N GLY A 36 -6.14 10.82 0.15
CA GLY A 36 -6.18 12.07 0.93
C GLY A 36 -7.60 12.53 1.28
N PRO A 37 -7.74 13.38 2.30
CA PRO A 37 -9.05 13.72 2.87
C PRO A 37 -9.94 14.56 1.93
N VAL A 38 -9.35 15.35 1.04
CA VAL A 38 -10.11 16.26 0.14
C VAL A 38 -9.65 16.11 -1.31
N LEU A 39 -8.40 16.48 -1.63
CA LEU A 39 -7.91 16.49 -3.03
C LEU A 39 -7.42 15.13 -3.53
N ALA A 40 -7.27 14.14 -2.64
CA ALA A 40 -6.79 12.78 -2.92
C ALA A 40 -5.78 12.68 -4.09
N PRO A 41 -4.55 13.20 -3.90
CA PRO A 41 -3.50 13.13 -4.91
C PRO A 41 -3.31 11.71 -5.43
N ARG A 42 -2.92 11.61 -6.70
CA ARG A 42 -2.62 10.33 -7.34
C ARG A 42 -1.38 9.72 -6.70
N THR A 43 -1.47 8.43 -6.40
CA THR A 43 -0.30 7.59 -6.11
C THR A 43 0.62 7.56 -7.32
N HIS A 44 1.92 7.31 -7.07
CA HIS A 44 2.91 7.20 -8.14
C HIS A 44 2.48 6.14 -9.17
N ARG A 45 2.37 6.55 -10.44
CA ARG A 45 1.81 5.71 -11.51
C ARG A 45 2.52 4.36 -11.61
N GLU A 46 3.85 4.35 -11.57
CA GLU A 46 4.62 3.10 -11.68
C GLU A 46 4.34 2.12 -10.54
N LEU A 47 4.05 2.60 -9.31
CA LEU A 47 3.72 1.71 -8.19
C LEU A 47 2.33 1.10 -8.38
N VAL A 48 1.37 1.89 -8.87
CA VAL A 48 0.02 1.41 -9.23
C VAL A 48 0.10 0.38 -10.35
N ASP A 49 0.94 0.62 -11.35
CA ASP A 49 1.10 -0.28 -12.49
C ASP A 49 1.73 -1.62 -12.05
N VAL A 50 2.75 -1.61 -11.17
CA VAL A 50 3.28 -2.85 -10.56
C VAL A 50 2.19 -3.62 -9.81
N CYS A 51 1.37 -2.94 -9.03
CA CYS A 51 0.30 -3.60 -8.27
C CYS A 51 -0.76 -4.21 -9.19
N ARG A 52 -1.08 -3.58 -10.33
CA ARG A 52 -1.99 -4.14 -11.33
C ARG A 52 -1.41 -5.38 -11.98
N GLU A 53 -0.14 -5.35 -12.38
CA GLU A 53 0.53 -6.53 -12.93
C GLU A 53 0.48 -7.71 -11.96
N ILE A 54 0.70 -7.47 -10.65
CA ILE A 54 0.59 -8.53 -9.62
C ILE A 54 -0.84 -9.07 -9.53
N ALA A 55 -1.84 -8.18 -9.52
CA ALA A 55 -3.24 -8.56 -9.47
C ALA A 55 -3.67 -9.40 -10.68
N GLU A 56 -3.15 -9.07 -11.87
CA GLU A 56 -3.36 -9.81 -13.12
C GLU A 56 -2.68 -11.19 -13.07
N ASP A 57 -1.40 -11.24 -12.66
CA ASP A 57 -0.59 -12.48 -12.67
C ASP A 57 -1.07 -13.52 -11.64
N SER A 58 -1.52 -13.07 -10.48
CA SER A 58 -1.97 -13.96 -9.39
C SER A 58 -3.37 -14.53 -9.63
N GLY A 59 -4.08 -14.08 -10.67
CA GLY A 59 -5.51 -14.32 -10.80
C GLY A 59 -6.31 -13.72 -9.63
N ALA A 60 -5.68 -12.89 -8.79
CA ALA A 60 -6.31 -12.19 -7.69
C ALA A 60 -7.17 -11.07 -8.27
N ALA A 61 -8.32 -11.44 -8.85
CA ALA A 61 -9.37 -10.56 -9.34
C ALA A 61 -9.89 -9.56 -8.27
N SER A 62 -9.37 -9.61 -7.04
CA SER A 62 -9.74 -8.75 -5.94
C SER A 62 -8.80 -7.56 -5.73
N ALA A 63 -7.53 -7.62 -6.13
CA ALA A 63 -6.60 -6.51 -5.89
C ALA A 63 -6.83 -5.37 -6.91
N ALA A 64 -7.57 -4.35 -6.47
CA ALA A 64 -7.95 -3.21 -7.28
C ALA A 64 -7.48 -1.87 -6.67
N PRO A 65 -7.27 -0.83 -7.49
CA PRO A 65 -6.95 0.50 -6.99
C PRO A 65 -8.12 1.09 -6.20
N LEU A 66 -7.81 1.63 -5.02
CA LEU A 66 -8.74 2.28 -4.11
C LEU A 66 -8.53 3.80 -4.13
N LEU A 67 -9.63 4.55 -4.09
CA LEU A 67 -9.64 5.94 -3.64
C LEU A 67 -9.79 5.94 -2.12
N ASN A 68 -8.73 6.31 -1.41
CA ASN A 68 -8.75 6.34 0.05
C ASN A 68 -8.87 7.77 0.58
N HIS A 69 -9.94 8.06 1.31
CA HIS A 69 -10.15 9.36 1.95
C HIS A 69 -9.53 9.45 3.36
N ALA A 70 -9.18 8.32 3.97
CA ALA A 70 -8.48 8.29 5.24
C ALA A 70 -6.96 8.35 4.99
N PRO A 71 -6.27 9.47 5.26
CA PRO A 71 -4.85 9.58 4.97
C PRO A 71 -4.01 8.64 5.85
N SER A 72 -3.26 7.74 5.24
CA SER A 72 -2.28 6.88 5.90
C SER A 72 -0.87 7.49 5.96
N ASP A 73 0.11 6.74 6.45
CA ASP A 73 1.51 7.15 6.42
C ASP A 73 2.08 7.23 4.99
N ALA A 74 1.52 6.50 4.01
CA ALA A 74 1.87 6.67 2.60
C ALA A 74 1.48 8.07 2.10
N HIS A 75 0.33 8.61 2.49
CA HIS A 75 -0.04 9.99 2.17
C HIS A 75 0.98 11.00 2.69
N ALA A 76 1.49 10.79 3.91
CA ALA A 76 2.53 11.63 4.47
C ALA A 76 3.86 11.51 3.71
N ALA A 77 4.21 10.32 3.23
CA ALA A 77 5.39 10.07 2.39
C ALA A 77 5.26 10.71 1.01
N LEU A 78 4.10 10.57 0.36
CA LEU A 78 3.78 11.20 -0.91
C LEU A 78 3.93 12.72 -0.83
N TYR A 79 3.36 13.34 0.21
CA TYR A 79 3.48 14.78 0.42
C TYR A 79 4.92 15.22 0.69
N ALA A 80 5.75 14.33 1.25
CA ALA A 80 7.17 14.56 1.44
C ALA A 80 8.00 14.28 0.18
N GLY A 81 7.38 13.92 -0.95
CA GLY A 81 8.02 13.70 -2.25
C GLY A 81 8.60 12.30 -2.46
N TYR A 82 8.20 11.32 -1.66
CA TYR A 82 8.59 9.92 -1.86
C TYR A 82 7.61 9.22 -2.81
N GLY A 83 8.10 8.24 -3.57
CA GLY A 83 7.23 7.21 -4.10
C GLY A 83 6.62 6.44 -2.93
N SER A 84 5.30 6.35 -2.86
CA SER A 84 4.64 5.66 -1.75
C SER A 84 3.32 5.05 -2.16
N ILE A 85 2.93 3.96 -1.50
CA ILE A 85 1.67 3.26 -1.72
C ILE A 85 1.20 2.58 -0.44
N THR A 86 -0.11 2.55 -0.20
CA THR A 86 -0.71 1.75 0.87
C THR A 86 -1.33 0.49 0.31
N ILE A 87 -0.97 -0.66 0.90
CA ILE A 87 -1.62 -1.95 0.73
C ILE A 87 -2.55 -2.17 1.91
N THR A 88 -3.76 -2.62 1.64
CA THR A 88 -4.82 -2.74 2.64
C THR A 88 -5.81 -3.84 2.28
N CYS A 89 -6.71 -4.19 3.20
CA CYS A 89 -7.83 -5.08 2.89
C CYS A 89 -9.17 -4.35 3.05
N ARG A 90 -10.11 -4.64 2.16
CA ARG A 90 -11.45 -4.03 2.15
C ARG A 90 -12.53 -5.07 1.94
N ASP A 91 -13.66 -4.85 2.59
CA ASP A 91 -14.89 -5.61 2.34
C ASP A 91 -15.50 -5.26 0.96
N GLU A 92 -16.68 -5.80 0.71
CA GLU A 92 -17.40 -5.60 -0.56
C GLU A 92 -17.92 -4.18 -0.73
N LEU A 93 -18.06 -3.43 0.36
CA LEU A 93 -18.45 -2.02 0.38
C LEU A 93 -17.24 -1.09 0.24
N GLY A 94 -16.02 -1.64 0.15
CA GLY A 94 -14.79 -0.87 0.06
C GLY A 94 -14.35 -0.27 1.40
N LEU A 95 -14.82 -0.81 2.53
CA LEU A 95 -14.50 -0.36 3.87
C LEU A 95 -13.51 -1.29 4.56
N ALA A 96 -12.70 -0.74 5.47
CA ALA A 96 -11.91 -1.53 6.41
C ALA A 96 -12.87 -2.21 7.41
N PRO A 97 -12.94 -3.55 7.47
CA PRO A 97 -13.87 -4.23 8.37
C PRO A 97 -13.60 -3.83 9.82
N ARG A 98 -14.63 -3.38 10.53
CA ARG A 98 -14.60 -3.08 11.99
C ARG A 98 -13.63 -1.98 12.43
N HIS A 99 -12.91 -1.34 11.52
CA HIS A 99 -11.98 -0.26 11.79
C HIS A 99 -12.59 0.85 12.66
N HIS A 100 -11.84 1.29 13.67
CA HIS A 100 -12.26 2.27 14.69
C HIS A 100 -13.54 1.90 15.47
N ARG A 101 -13.90 0.61 15.54
CA ARG A 101 -15.00 0.12 16.38
C ARG A 101 -14.45 -0.67 17.56
N ARG A 102 -15.23 -0.79 18.64
CA ARG A 102 -14.89 -1.64 19.79
C ARG A 102 -14.71 -3.12 19.44
N SER A 103 -15.27 -3.55 18.30
CA SER A 103 -15.12 -4.90 17.77
C SER A 103 -13.87 -5.08 16.92
N ASP A 104 -12.97 -4.11 16.85
CA ASP A 104 -11.66 -4.27 16.20
C ASP A 104 -10.76 -5.12 17.10
N LEU A 105 -10.96 -6.44 17.03
CA LEU A 105 -10.39 -7.44 17.92
C LEU A 105 -9.71 -8.53 17.10
N PRO A 106 -8.64 -9.16 17.63
CA PRO A 106 -7.93 -10.25 16.96
C PRO A 106 -8.82 -11.42 16.53
N ASP A 107 -9.91 -11.68 17.25
CA ASP A 107 -10.88 -12.75 16.95
C ASP A 107 -11.56 -12.61 15.58
N TYR A 108 -11.51 -11.42 14.98
CA TYR A 108 -12.07 -11.12 13.66
C TYR A 108 -11.01 -11.02 12.56
N LEU A 109 -9.77 -11.39 12.84
CA LEU A 109 -8.76 -11.53 11.79
C LEU A 109 -9.10 -12.74 10.92
N GLU A 110 -8.99 -12.55 9.61
CA GLU A 110 -9.16 -13.57 8.59
C GLU A 110 -7.76 -14.03 8.14
N PRO A 111 -7.32 -15.25 8.51
CA PRO A 111 -5.99 -15.75 8.16
C PRO A 111 -5.69 -15.71 6.66
N GLU A 112 -6.72 -15.94 5.84
CA GLU A 112 -6.65 -15.89 4.38
C GLU A 112 -6.37 -14.47 3.87
N SER A 113 -6.94 -13.44 4.51
CA SER A 113 -6.66 -12.04 4.17
C SER A 113 -5.23 -11.66 4.51
N LEU A 114 -4.73 -12.12 5.66
CA LEU A 114 -3.35 -11.90 6.07
C LEU A 114 -2.36 -12.57 5.12
N ALA A 115 -2.59 -13.84 4.78
CA ALA A 115 -1.76 -14.58 3.83
C ALA A 115 -1.78 -13.92 2.44
N ALA A 116 -2.95 -13.52 1.94
CA ALA A 116 -3.06 -12.83 0.66
C ALA A 116 -2.34 -11.47 0.67
N ALA A 117 -2.43 -10.71 1.76
CA ALA A 117 -1.72 -9.44 1.90
C ALA A 117 -0.21 -9.63 1.99
N GLU A 118 0.25 -10.66 2.70
CA GLU A 118 1.66 -11.05 2.78
C GLU A 118 2.21 -11.41 1.41
N ASP A 119 1.57 -12.35 0.69
CA ASP A 119 1.98 -12.78 -0.64
C ASP A 119 2.04 -11.60 -1.62
N PHE A 120 1.01 -10.75 -1.61
CA PHE A 120 0.96 -9.57 -2.46
C PHE A 120 2.10 -8.59 -2.15
N CYS A 121 2.38 -8.34 -0.86
CA CYS A 121 3.45 -7.45 -0.44
C CYS A 121 4.82 -8.03 -0.77
N ALA A 122 5.04 -9.33 -0.55
CA ALA A 122 6.28 -10.01 -0.88
C ALA A 122 6.59 -9.89 -2.39
N GLU A 123 5.59 -10.13 -3.25
CA GLU A 123 5.76 -10.00 -4.70
C GLU A 123 5.97 -8.54 -5.11
N LEU A 124 5.24 -7.59 -4.51
CA LEU A 124 5.47 -6.15 -4.74
C LEU A 124 6.90 -5.75 -4.42
N LEU A 125 7.41 -6.13 -3.24
CA LEU A 125 8.78 -5.82 -2.83
C LEU A 125 9.80 -6.46 -3.75
N SER A 126 9.60 -7.72 -4.16
CA SER A 126 10.45 -8.42 -5.12
C SER A 126 10.49 -7.73 -6.50
N ARG A 127 9.35 -7.25 -7.00
CA ARG A 127 9.30 -6.49 -8.27
C ARG A 127 9.96 -5.12 -8.15
N LEU A 128 9.73 -4.41 -7.05
CA LEU A 128 10.34 -3.10 -6.81
C LEU A 128 11.86 -3.21 -6.67
N ASP A 129 12.36 -4.19 -5.93
CA ASP A 129 13.80 -4.39 -5.76
C ASP A 129 14.49 -4.71 -7.10
N ARG A 130 13.88 -5.57 -7.95
CA ARG A 130 14.38 -5.83 -9.31
C ARG A 130 14.39 -4.57 -10.18
N ARG A 131 13.36 -3.71 -10.09
CA ARG A 131 13.29 -2.47 -10.88
C ARG A 131 14.29 -1.42 -10.39
N LEU A 132 14.38 -1.19 -9.08
CA LEU A 132 15.30 -0.23 -8.47
C LEU A 132 16.76 -0.68 -8.57
N GLY A 133 17.03 -1.98 -8.47
CA GLY A 133 18.36 -2.56 -8.64
C GLY A 133 18.90 -2.39 -10.06
N ARG A 134 18.05 -2.50 -11.09
CA ARG A 134 18.43 -2.31 -12.50
C ARG A 134 18.83 -0.86 -12.81
N THR A 135 18.26 0.11 -12.12
CA THR A 135 18.62 1.53 -12.27
C THR A 135 20.03 1.83 -11.72
N ARG A 136 20.61 0.97 -10.87
CA ARG A 136 21.95 1.17 -10.28
C ARG A 136 23.12 0.74 -11.18
N THR A 137 22.86 0.02 -12.27
CA THR A 137 23.90 -0.54 -13.16
C THR A 137 24.09 0.27 -14.45
N ARG A 138 23.61 1.52 -14.49
CA ARG A 138 23.86 2.46 -15.59
C ARG A 138 24.63 3.67 -15.12
#